data_AF-A0A238KYE2-F1
#
_entry.id   AF-A0A238KYE2-F1
#
_cell.length_a   1.000
_cell.length_b   1.000
_cell.length_c   1.000
_cell.angle_alpha   90.00
_cell.angle_beta   90.00
_cell.angle_gamma   90.00
#
_symmetry.space_group_name_H-M   'P 1'
#
loop_
_entity.id
_entity.type
_entity.pdbx_description
1 polymer ?
#
loop_
_entity_poly.entity_id
_entity_poly.type
_entity_poly.pdbx_seq_one_letter_code
_entity_poly.pdbx_strand_id
1 'polypeptide(L)'
;MKFKAMTAMAALLLAPVAFAGGADDDVLTIDGQEIMTKVPAPPALAEAGIDTAISGWHFREDDTQAMQLDTFDNPGMIFVDQAMDAWNTAEGTAGKSCADCHGDAADSMKGVRAVYPKWNEEAGEMRTLAMQINNCRTEQMGAEAYKYDGDQMTAMEALISVQSRGMPVNVATDGPAAEFYEKGKEIYYTRFGQLELSCANCHEQNYGNYIRADHLSQGQINGFPTYRLKNAGLVQTHNRFRGCIRDTRAETFSVGSPEFIALELYVASRGNGLSVEGPSVRQ
;
A
#
# COMPACT_ATOMS: atom_id res chain seq x y z
N MET A 1 6.57 -57.29 -48.68
CA MET A 1 5.87 -57.02 -47.41
C MET A 1 6.66 -57.62 -46.25
N LYS A 2 7.42 -56.81 -45.50
CA LYS A 2 7.70 -57.00 -44.06
C LYS A 2 7.90 -55.61 -43.45
N PHE A 3 7.21 -55.38 -42.34
CA PHE A 3 6.94 -54.07 -41.75
C PHE A 3 8.14 -53.48 -40.98
N LYS A 4 8.13 -52.15 -40.96
CA LYS A 4 9.08 -51.17 -40.42
C LYS A 4 9.52 -51.41 -38.96
N ALA A 5 10.80 -51.24 -38.71
CA ALA A 5 11.30 -50.76 -37.42
C ALA A 5 11.76 -49.30 -37.61
N MET A 6 11.05 -48.36 -36.98
CA MET A 6 11.55 -47.01 -36.74
C MET A 6 11.09 -46.62 -35.34
N THR A 7 11.95 -46.88 -34.37
CA THR A 7 11.81 -46.37 -33.01
C THR A 7 12.08 -44.87 -33.09
N ALA A 8 11.02 -44.07 -33.03
CA ALA A 8 11.15 -42.63 -32.87
C ALA A 8 11.52 -42.34 -31.41
N MET A 9 12.78 -42.01 -31.15
CA MET A 9 13.15 -41.31 -29.91
C MET A 9 12.51 -39.92 -29.97
N ALA A 10 11.40 -39.75 -29.26
CA ALA A 10 10.87 -38.42 -28.96
C ALA A 10 11.87 -37.73 -28.02
N ALA A 11 12.68 -36.82 -28.55
CA ALA A 11 13.40 -35.87 -27.73
C ALA A 11 12.35 -34.98 -27.05
N LEU A 12 12.16 -35.16 -25.74
CA LEU A 12 11.48 -34.16 -24.92
C LEU A 12 12.32 -32.88 -25.00
N LEU A 13 11.89 -31.95 -25.85
CA LEU A 13 12.29 -30.56 -25.75
C LEU A 13 11.75 -30.06 -24.41
N LEU A 14 12.63 -30.01 -23.40
CA LEU A 14 12.41 -29.19 -22.21
C LEU A 14 12.21 -27.76 -22.72
N ALA A 15 10.95 -27.30 -22.73
CA ALA A 15 10.66 -25.90 -22.92
C ALA A 15 11.47 -25.12 -21.85
N PRO A 16 12.12 -23.99 -22.21
CA PRO A 16 12.72 -23.15 -21.20
C PRO A 16 11.62 -22.78 -20.21
N VAL A 17 11.85 -23.12 -18.93
CA VAL A 17 11.05 -22.62 -17.83
C VAL A 17 11.05 -21.10 -18.00
N ALA A 18 9.88 -20.51 -18.25
CA ALA A 18 9.76 -19.07 -18.27
C ALA A 18 10.35 -18.58 -16.95
N PHE A 19 11.42 -17.79 -17.01
CA PHE A 19 11.98 -17.16 -15.82
C PHE A 19 10.85 -16.33 -15.21
N ALA A 20 10.33 -16.78 -14.06
CA ALA A 20 9.63 -15.89 -13.15
C ALA A 20 10.63 -14.78 -12.83
N GLY A 21 10.30 -13.54 -13.21
CA GLY A 21 11.11 -12.40 -12.82
C GLY A 21 11.00 -12.30 -11.32
N GLY A 22 11.98 -12.76 -10.56
CA GLY A 22 11.94 -12.58 -9.11
C GLY A 22 11.94 -11.09 -8.77
N ALA A 23 11.68 -10.77 -7.50
CA ALA A 23 12.06 -9.47 -6.97
C ALA A 23 13.56 -9.24 -7.18
N ASP A 24 13.98 -8.08 -7.68
CA ASP A 24 15.40 -7.72 -7.76
C ASP A 24 16.04 -7.59 -6.37
N ASP A 25 17.38 -7.48 -6.31
CA ASP A 25 18.16 -7.37 -5.08
C ASP A 25 18.73 -5.96 -4.86
N ASP A 26 18.18 -4.94 -5.53
CA ASP A 26 18.70 -3.58 -5.42
C ASP A 26 18.39 -2.95 -4.06
N VAL A 27 19.18 -1.96 -3.65
CA VAL A 27 18.99 -1.28 -2.37
C VAL A 27 18.32 0.05 -2.60
N LEU A 28 17.12 0.22 -2.04
CA LEU A 28 16.45 1.51 -2.04
C LEU A 28 17.09 2.45 -1.01
N THR A 29 17.68 3.52 -1.50
CA THR A 29 18.05 4.69 -0.70
C THR A 29 17.22 5.87 -1.13
N ILE A 30 16.61 6.61 -0.20
CA ILE A 30 15.88 7.84 -0.49
C ILE A 30 16.63 9.00 0.16
N ASP A 31 17.10 9.96 -0.63
CA ASP A 31 17.93 11.09 -0.17
C ASP A 31 19.16 10.64 0.65
N GLY A 32 19.73 9.48 0.29
CA GLY A 32 20.87 8.87 0.97
C GLY A 32 20.54 8.08 2.25
N GLN A 33 19.26 8.00 2.65
CA GLN A 33 18.81 7.14 3.73
C GLN A 33 18.37 5.77 3.18
N GLU A 34 18.96 4.69 3.70
CA GLU A 34 18.54 3.32 3.37
C GLU A 34 17.12 3.03 3.88
N ILE A 35 16.34 2.36 3.04
CA ILE A 35 14.95 1.98 3.30
C ILE A 35 14.85 0.45 3.34
N MET A 36 14.23 -0.08 4.40
CA MET A 36 14.06 -1.53 4.56
C MET A 36 12.97 -2.04 3.60
N THR A 37 13.39 -2.51 2.43
CA THR A 37 12.50 -3.02 1.36
C THR A 37 12.39 -4.54 1.30
N LYS A 38 13.22 -5.27 2.05
CA LYS A 38 13.07 -6.70 2.33
C LYS A 38 13.26 -6.95 3.82
N VAL A 39 12.33 -7.66 4.45
CA VAL A 39 12.42 -8.04 5.86
C VAL A 39 11.91 -9.48 6.07
N PRO A 40 12.30 -10.16 7.17
CA PRO A 40 11.68 -11.42 7.54
C PRO A 40 10.15 -11.29 7.58
N ALA A 41 9.45 -12.27 7.03
CA ALA A 41 8.00 -12.22 6.96
C ALA A 41 7.35 -12.03 8.34
N PRO A 42 6.47 -11.03 8.51
CA PRO A 42 5.65 -10.92 9.72
C PRO A 42 4.64 -12.08 9.78
N PRO A 43 4.02 -12.34 10.95
CA PRO A 43 3.11 -13.48 11.13
C PRO A 43 2.04 -13.64 10.03
N ALA A 44 1.43 -12.53 9.60
CA ALA A 44 0.40 -12.51 8.55
C ALA A 44 0.88 -12.98 7.15
N LEU A 45 2.19 -12.95 6.87
CA LEU A 45 2.81 -13.50 5.66
C LEU A 45 3.41 -14.89 5.90
N ALA A 46 4.04 -15.10 7.06
CA ALA A 46 4.68 -16.36 7.41
C ALA A 46 3.66 -17.50 7.49
N GLU A 47 2.45 -17.24 7.99
CA GLU A 47 1.33 -18.20 7.99
C GLU A 47 0.94 -18.68 6.58
N ALA A 48 1.22 -17.87 5.55
CA ALA A 48 0.97 -18.21 4.14
C ALA A 48 2.15 -18.94 3.47
N GLY A 49 3.22 -19.26 4.21
CA GLY A 49 4.42 -19.90 3.67
C GLY A 49 5.34 -18.96 2.89
N ILE A 50 5.25 -17.65 3.14
CA ILE A 50 6.18 -16.65 2.60
C ILE A 50 7.18 -16.29 3.69
N ASP A 51 8.48 -16.40 3.39
CA ASP A 51 9.55 -16.19 4.37
C ASP A 51 10.08 -14.74 4.42
N THR A 52 9.81 -13.94 3.39
CA THR A 52 10.31 -12.56 3.26
C THR A 52 9.20 -11.65 2.78
N ALA A 53 8.94 -10.58 3.54
CA ALA A 53 8.12 -9.48 3.06
C ALA A 53 8.97 -8.58 2.16
N ILE A 54 8.45 -8.26 0.97
CA ILE A 54 9.16 -7.53 -0.08
C ILE A 54 8.32 -6.33 -0.50
N SER A 55 8.93 -5.15 -0.49
CA SER A 55 8.34 -3.93 -1.02
C SER A 55 7.92 -4.10 -2.47
N GLY A 56 6.84 -3.41 -2.86
CA GLY A 56 6.49 -3.28 -4.26
C GLY A 56 7.60 -2.66 -5.11
N TRP A 57 8.57 -1.94 -4.54
CA TRP A 57 9.65 -1.31 -5.29
C TRP A 57 10.47 -2.34 -6.11
N HIS A 58 10.80 -3.50 -5.52
CA HIS A 58 11.59 -4.58 -6.15
C HIS A 58 10.92 -5.33 -7.33
N PHE A 59 9.71 -4.94 -7.69
CA PHE A 59 9.00 -5.54 -8.82
C PHE A 59 8.85 -4.54 -9.97
N ARG A 60 9.50 -3.37 -9.86
CA ARG A 60 9.44 -2.28 -10.85
C ARG A 60 10.68 -2.35 -11.74
N GLU A 61 10.56 -1.80 -12.95
CA GLU A 61 11.71 -1.60 -13.83
C GLU A 61 12.62 -0.49 -13.27
N ASP A 62 13.92 -0.57 -13.56
CA ASP A 62 14.97 0.33 -13.07
C ASP A 62 14.60 1.81 -13.21
N ASP A 63 14.03 2.21 -14.35
CA ASP A 63 13.61 3.59 -14.60
C ASP A 63 12.50 4.05 -13.64
N THR A 64 11.59 3.16 -13.26
CA THR A 64 10.54 3.46 -12.26
C THR A 64 11.10 3.44 -10.85
N GLN A 65 12.03 2.53 -10.57
CA GLN A 65 12.72 2.47 -9.27
C GLN A 65 13.53 3.74 -9.01
N ALA A 66 14.23 4.25 -10.04
CA ALA A 66 15.06 5.44 -9.99
C ALA A 66 14.29 6.68 -9.55
N MET A 67 13.03 6.83 -9.99
CA MET A 67 12.16 7.95 -9.61
C MET A 67 11.81 8.01 -8.12
N GLN A 68 12.13 6.97 -7.33
CA GLN A 68 11.92 6.98 -5.89
C GLN A 68 13.22 7.20 -5.09
N LEU A 69 14.40 7.19 -5.73
CA LEU A 69 15.69 7.26 -5.03
C LEU A 69 15.98 8.63 -4.42
N ASP A 70 15.31 9.68 -4.89
CA ASP A 70 15.40 11.00 -4.31
C ASP A 70 14.05 11.72 -4.35
N THR A 71 13.90 12.66 -3.44
CA THR A 71 12.67 13.43 -3.28
C THR A 71 12.44 14.42 -4.42
N PHE A 72 13.48 14.86 -5.13
CA PHE A 72 13.35 15.80 -6.24
C PHE A 72 12.82 15.13 -7.52
N ASP A 73 13.28 13.93 -7.86
CA ASP A 73 12.80 13.19 -9.03
C ASP A 73 11.44 12.50 -8.78
N ASN A 74 11.01 12.36 -7.53
CA ASN A 74 9.72 11.76 -7.19
C ASN A 74 8.55 12.72 -7.48
N PRO A 75 7.74 12.47 -8.53
CA PRO A 75 6.65 13.38 -8.91
C PRO A 75 5.50 13.43 -7.88
N GLY A 76 5.44 12.46 -6.95
CA GLY A 76 4.50 12.48 -5.82
C GLY A 76 4.77 13.60 -4.83
N MET A 77 6.00 14.12 -4.78
CA MET A 77 6.40 15.15 -3.82
C MET A 77 5.77 16.52 -4.11
N ILE A 78 5.35 16.78 -5.36
CA ILE A 78 4.57 17.98 -5.71
C ILE A 78 3.27 18.05 -4.89
N PHE A 79 2.63 16.91 -4.64
CA PHE A 79 1.40 16.86 -3.85
C PHE A 79 1.68 16.97 -2.35
N VAL A 80 2.87 16.54 -1.91
CA VAL A 80 3.32 16.75 -0.52
C VAL A 80 3.50 18.25 -0.27
N ASP A 81 4.12 18.98 -1.19
CA ASP A 81 4.28 20.44 -1.08
C ASP A 81 2.92 21.15 -1.04
N GLN A 82 1.98 20.75 -1.92
CA GLN A 82 0.61 21.27 -1.90
C GLN A 82 -0.11 20.98 -0.57
N ALA A 83 0.10 19.79 0.01
CA ALA A 83 -0.46 19.44 1.31
C ALA A 83 0.21 20.23 2.45
N MET A 84 1.49 20.59 2.33
CA MET A 84 2.17 21.47 3.28
C MET A 84 1.57 22.89 3.25
N ASP A 85 1.22 23.41 2.07
CA ASP A 85 0.45 24.65 1.98
C ASP A 85 -0.90 24.53 2.69
N ALA A 86 -1.62 23.42 2.48
CA ALA A 86 -2.90 23.15 3.15
C ALA A 86 -2.74 23.00 4.67
N TRP A 87 -1.67 22.37 5.15
CA TRP A 87 -1.35 22.20 6.58
C TRP A 87 -1.26 23.55 7.31
N ASN A 88 -0.73 24.57 6.62
CA ASN A 88 -0.55 25.93 7.14
C ASN A 88 -1.73 26.86 6.85
N THR A 89 -2.71 26.42 6.06
CA THR A 89 -3.85 27.25 5.67
C THR A 89 -4.96 27.17 6.71
N ALA A 90 -5.39 28.31 7.24
CA ALA A 90 -6.54 28.37 8.11
C ALA A 90 -7.84 28.10 7.33
N GLU A 91 -8.62 27.13 7.80
CA GLU A 91 -9.88 26.72 7.18
C GLU A 91 -10.98 26.52 8.23
N GLY A 92 -12.22 26.42 7.75
CA GLY A 92 -13.39 26.14 8.57
C GLY A 92 -13.83 27.31 9.45
N THR A 93 -14.90 27.10 10.22
CA THR A 93 -15.50 28.15 11.05
C THR A 93 -14.65 28.52 12.26
N ALA A 94 -13.71 27.66 12.67
CA ALA A 94 -12.76 27.95 13.73
C ALA A 94 -11.63 28.89 13.28
N GLY A 95 -11.42 29.06 11.96
CA GLY A 95 -10.33 29.84 11.41
C GLY A 95 -8.96 29.31 11.84
N LYS A 96 -8.82 27.98 11.86
CA LYS A 96 -7.61 27.27 12.31
C LYS A 96 -7.03 26.43 11.18
N SER A 97 -5.71 26.32 11.17
CA SER A 97 -4.93 25.42 10.33
C SER A 97 -4.54 24.17 11.12
N CYS A 98 -4.00 23.15 10.46
CA CYS A 98 -3.41 22.00 11.14
C CYS A 98 -2.22 22.45 12.01
N ALA A 99 -1.41 23.37 11.49
CA ALA A 99 -0.25 23.92 12.17
C ALA A 99 -0.58 24.67 13.47
N ASP A 100 -1.76 25.28 13.59
CA ASP A 100 -2.17 25.97 14.83
C ASP A 100 -2.29 25.03 16.04
N CYS A 101 -2.62 23.75 15.81
CA CYS A 101 -2.78 22.75 16.86
C CYS A 101 -1.58 21.79 16.94
N HIS A 102 -1.00 21.43 15.80
CA HIS A 102 0.04 20.41 15.71
C HIS A 102 1.46 20.98 15.51
N GLY A 103 1.60 22.26 15.17
CA GLY A 103 2.90 22.86 14.85
C GLY A 103 3.47 22.36 13.52
N ASP A 104 4.78 22.18 13.47
CA ASP A 104 5.46 21.64 12.28
C ASP A 104 5.07 20.16 12.09
N ALA A 105 4.69 19.81 10.86
CA ALA A 105 4.35 18.43 10.49
C ALA A 105 5.55 17.49 10.66
N ALA A 106 6.77 17.95 10.37
CA ALA A 106 7.99 17.14 10.45
C ALA A 106 8.28 16.67 11.88
N ASP A 107 7.92 17.48 12.88
CA ASP A 107 8.06 17.14 14.29
C ASP A 107 6.85 16.34 14.79
N SER A 108 5.64 16.83 14.51
CA SER A 108 4.42 16.32 15.14
C SER A 108 3.89 15.02 14.51
N MET A 109 4.11 14.81 13.22
CA MET A 109 3.57 13.65 12.49
C MET A 109 4.60 12.52 12.34
N LYS A 110 5.80 12.67 12.93
CA LYS A 110 6.83 11.64 12.93
C LYS A 110 6.32 10.34 13.56
N GLY A 111 6.44 9.24 12.82
CA GLY A 111 6.02 7.90 13.26
C GLY A 111 4.50 7.66 13.21
N VAL A 112 3.69 8.66 12.88
CA VAL A 112 2.23 8.52 12.84
C VAL A 112 1.83 7.51 11.76
N ARG A 113 2.39 7.60 10.55
CA ARG A 113 2.04 6.68 9.45
C ARG A 113 2.39 5.23 9.77
N ALA A 114 3.47 4.99 10.51
CA ALA A 114 4.01 3.67 10.79
C ALA A 114 3.07 2.77 11.61
N VAL A 115 2.16 3.38 12.39
CA VAL A 115 1.29 2.65 13.33
C VAL A 115 -0.19 2.68 12.94
N TYR A 116 -0.55 3.30 11.81
CA TYR A 116 -1.94 3.35 11.33
C TYR A 116 -2.21 2.33 10.21
N PRO A 117 -3.43 1.74 10.13
CA PRO A 117 -4.61 1.98 10.99
C PRO A 117 -4.43 1.50 12.43
N LYS A 118 -5.10 2.16 13.39
CA LYS A 118 -5.05 1.79 14.81
C LYS A 118 -6.37 1.98 15.54
N TRP A 119 -6.51 1.30 16.67
CA TRP A 119 -7.63 1.51 17.59
C TRP A 119 -7.53 2.90 18.24
N ASN A 120 -8.62 3.64 18.24
CA ASN A 120 -8.76 4.89 18.97
C ASN A 120 -9.65 4.65 20.20
N GLU A 121 -9.05 4.68 21.39
CA GLU A 121 -9.75 4.41 22.65
C GLU A 121 -10.85 5.43 22.98
N GLU A 122 -10.61 6.71 22.69
CA GLU A 122 -11.57 7.78 22.97
C GLU A 122 -12.83 7.65 22.09
N ALA A 123 -12.64 7.25 20.84
CA ALA A 123 -13.72 7.05 19.88
C ALA A 123 -14.34 5.64 19.94
N GLY A 124 -13.66 4.67 20.55
CA GLY A 124 -14.10 3.28 20.59
C GLY A 124 -14.19 2.63 19.20
N GLU A 125 -13.31 3.00 18.27
CA GLU A 125 -13.33 2.52 16.89
C GLU A 125 -11.91 2.38 16.29
N MET A 126 -11.77 1.53 15.27
CA MET A 126 -10.59 1.53 14.41
C MET A 126 -10.60 2.78 13.52
N ARG A 127 -9.47 3.50 13.49
CA ARG A 127 -9.29 4.66 12.62
C ARG A 127 -8.15 4.46 11.63
N THR A 128 -8.42 4.83 10.38
CA THR A 128 -7.39 5.07 9.37
C THR A 128 -6.85 6.50 9.49
N LEU A 129 -5.79 6.82 8.75
CA LEU A 129 -5.29 8.20 8.68
C LEU A 129 -6.36 9.15 8.13
N ALA A 130 -6.99 8.79 7.01
CA ALA A 130 -8.09 9.57 6.44
C ALA A 130 -9.23 9.87 7.44
N MET A 131 -9.60 8.90 8.28
CA MET A 131 -10.61 9.11 9.32
C MET A 131 -10.14 10.11 10.37
N GLN A 132 -8.88 10.01 10.81
CA GLN A 132 -8.34 10.93 11.80
C GLN A 132 -8.20 12.36 11.25
N ILE A 133 -7.77 12.51 9.99
CA ILE A 133 -7.70 13.80 9.30
C ILE A 133 -9.09 14.44 9.23
N ASN A 134 -10.10 13.70 8.77
CA ASN A 134 -11.46 14.24 8.67
C ASN A 134 -12.08 14.53 10.03
N ASN A 135 -11.79 13.74 11.07
CA ASN A 135 -12.23 14.06 12.42
C ASN A 135 -11.66 15.41 12.91
N CYS A 136 -10.37 15.68 12.69
CA CYS A 136 -9.80 16.99 13.01
C CYS A 136 -10.47 18.12 12.21
N ARG A 137 -10.72 17.89 10.91
CA ARG A 137 -11.38 18.89 10.05
C ARG A 137 -12.79 19.22 10.53
N THR A 138 -13.63 18.23 10.80
CA THR A 138 -15.03 18.48 11.16
C THR A 138 -15.16 18.95 12.61
N GLU A 139 -14.47 18.30 13.54
CA GLU A 139 -14.68 18.53 14.98
C GLU A 139 -13.85 19.68 15.54
N GLN A 140 -12.64 19.90 15.03
CA GLN A 140 -11.72 20.92 15.58
C GLN A 140 -11.67 22.20 14.72
N MET A 141 -11.74 22.05 13.39
CA MET A 141 -11.67 23.21 12.48
C MET A 141 -13.06 23.72 12.07
N GLY A 142 -14.11 22.89 12.18
CA GLY A 142 -15.42 23.21 11.61
C GLY A 142 -15.35 23.38 10.08
N ALA A 143 -14.46 22.61 9.43
CA ALA A 143 -14.26 22.59 8.00
C ALA A 143 -14.99 21.40 7.36
N GLU A 144 -15.24 21.47 6.06
CA GLU A 144 -15.81 20.34 5.32
C GLU A 144 -14.83 19.16 5.29
N ALA A 145 -15.36 17.96 5.51
CA ALA A 145 -14.59 16.73 5.37
C ALA A 145 -14.05 16.60 3.94
N TYR A 146 -12.77 16.26 3.79
CA TYR A 146 -12.25 15.89 2.50
C TYR A 146 -12.89 14.58 2.04
N LYS A 147 -13.11 14.47 0.73
CA LYS A 147 -13.49 13.20 0.11
C LYS A 147 -12.42 12.14 0.43
N TYR A 148 -12.84 11.01 0.95
CA TYR A 148 -11.97 9.97 1.53
C TYR A 148 -10.81 9.55 0.62
N ASP A 149 -11.09 9.32 -0.66
CA ASP A 149 -10.11 8.95 -1.69
C ASP A 149 -9.87 10.07 -2.70
N GLY A 150 -10.16 11.32 -2.32
CA GLY A 150 -9.94 12.51 -3.13
C GLY A 150 -8.52 13.07 -2.99
N ASP A 151 -8.17 13.99 -3.89
CA ASP A 151 -6.80 14.49 -4.02
C ASP A 151 -6.32 15.20 -2.75
N GLN A 152 -7.16 16.02 -2.11
CA GLN A 152 -6.82 16.72 -0.86
C GLN A 152 -6.48 15.76 0.28
N MET A 153 -7.30 14.71 0.46
CA MET A 153 -7.04 13.69 1.48
C MET A 153 -5.76 12.92 1.16
N THR A 154 -5.61 12.50 -0.10
CA THR A 154 -4.48 11.68 -0.53
C THR A 154 -3.15 12.44 -0.41
N ALA A 155 -3.16 13.75 -0.73
CA ALA A 155 -2.01 14.63 -0.56
C ALA A 155 -1.67 14.82 0.93
N MET A 156 -2.67 15.04 1.79
CA MET A 156 -2.46 15.16 3.25
C MET A 156 -1.92 13.85 3.87
N GLU A 157 -2.42 12.68 3.44
CA GLU A 157 -1.86 11.39 3.83
C GLU A 157 -0.41 11.23 3.35
N ALA A 158 -0.06 11.73 2.15
CA ALA A 158 1.30 11.71 1.65
C ALA A 158 2.23 12.61 2.48
N LEU A 159 1.78 13.81 2.87
CA LEU A 159 2.51 14.69 3.78
C LEU A 159 2.78 14.01 5.14
N ILE A 160 1.79 13.34 5.72
CA ILE A 160 1.98 12.62 7.00
C ILE A 160 2.90 11.40 6.81
N SER A 161 2.80 10.71 5.67
CA SER A 161 3.59 9.53 5.36
C SER A 161 5.09 9.83 5.26
N VAL A 162 5.45 10.93 4.57
CA VAL A 162 6.87 11.29 4.40
C VAL A 162 7.57 11.59 5.74
N GLN A 163 6.85 12.08 6.76
CA GLN A 163 7.43 12.33 8.09
C GLN A 163 7.82 11.04 8.84
N SER A 164 7.35 9.89 8.36
CA SER A 164 7.66 8.57 8.93
C SER A 164 8.55 7.73 8.00
N ARG A 165 9.05 8.29 6.89
CA ARG A 165 9.84 7.56 5.89
C ARG A 165 11.05 6.87 6.56
N GLY A 166 11.28 5.61 6.19
CA GLY A 166 12.34 4.77 6.75
C GLY A 166 11.99 4.11 8.09
N MET A 167 11.01 4.61 8.85
CA MET A 167 10.54 3.94 10.07
C MET A 167 9.80 2.63 9.72
N PRO A 168 9.95 1.54 10.49
CA PRO A 168 9.28 0.30 10.21
C PRO A 168 7.76 0.43 10.42
N VAL A 169 6.97 -0.08 9.48
CA VAL A 169 5.54 -0.31 9.68
C VAL A 169 5.37 -1.28 10.84
N ASN A 170 4.49 -0.92 11.78
CA ASN A 170 4.25 -1.68 13.01
C ASN A 170 2.81 -1.46 13.49
N VAL A 171 1.84 -1.96 12.73
CA VAL A 171 0.43 -1.92 13.13
C VAL A 171 0.13 -3.04 14.14
N ALA A 172 -0.66 -2.71 15.16
CA ALA A 172 -1.12 -3.68 16.16
C ALA A 172 -2.27 -4.51 15.60
N THR A 173 -2.21 -5.83 15.78
CA THR A 173 -3.19 -6.79 15.25
C THR A 173 -3.94 -7.55 16.34
N ASP A 174 -3.64 -7.24 17.61
CA ASP A 174 -4.17 -7.90 18.80
C ASP A 174 -5.01 -6.92 19.65
N GLY A 175 -5.46 -7.39 20.82
CA GLY A 175 -6.30 -6.61 21.72
C GLY A 175 -7.56 -6.09 21.01
N PRO A 176 -7.84 -4.77 21.08
CA PRO A 176 -9.04 -4.21 20.45
C PRO A 176 -9.00 -4.22 18.91
N ALA A 177 -7.84 -4.46 18.29
CA ALA A 177 -7.72 -4.57 16.83
C ALA A 177 -7.99 -5.99 16.30
N ALA A 178 -8.07 -7.01 17.17
CA ALA A 178 -8.11 -8.42 16.78
C ALA A 178 -9.30 -8.78 15.87
N GLU A 179 -10.51 -8.31 16.20
CA GLU A 179 -11.71 -8.61 15.39
C GLU A 179 -11.64 -7.97 14.00
N PHE A 180 -11.03 -6.78 13.88
CA PHE A 180 -10.83 -6.10 12.60
C PHE A 180 -9.73 -6.79 11.78
N TYR A 181 -8.68 -7.26 12.44
CA TYR A 181 -7.63 -8.04 11.80
C TYR A 181 -8.19 -9.32 11.17
N GLU A 182 -9.00 -10.08 11.92
CA GLU A 182 -9.63 -11.31 11.42
C GLU A 182 -10.62 -11.02 10.28
N LYS A 183 -11.43 -9.95 10.37
CA LYS A 183 -12.32 -9.55 9.27
C LYS A 183 -11.51 -9.16 8.02
N GLY A 184 -10.40 -8.44 8.19
CA GLY A 184 -9.51 -8.08 7.09
C GLY A 184 -8.86 -9.30 6.43
N LYS A 185 -8.46 -10.28 7.25
CA LYS A 185 -7.94 -11.58 6.81
C LYS A 185 -8.96 -12.34 5.99
N GLU A 186 -10.20 -12.45 6.47
CA GLU A 186 -11.31 -13.09 5.75
C GLU A 186 -11.49 -12.46 4.36
N ILE A 187 -11.53 -11.12 4.28
CA ILE A 187 -11.68 -10.40 3.01
C ILE A 187 -10.51 -10.69 2.08
N TYR A 188 -9.27 -10.68 2.57
CA TYR A 188 -8.07 -10.92 1.75
C TYR A 188 -8.08 -12.28 1.05
N TYR A 189 -8.62 -13.31 1.70
CA TYR A 189 -8.72 -14.67 1.17
C TYR A 189 -10.06 -14.98 0.47
N THR A 190 -11.06 -14.11 0.58
CA THR A 190 -12.34 -14.27 -0.11
C THR A 190 -12.20 -14.08 -1.61
N ARG A 191 -12.76 -15.02 -2.38
CA ARG A 191 -12.83 -14.92 -3.85
C ARG A 191 -14.01 -14.05 -4.25
N PHE A 192 -13.73 -12.95 -4.95
CA PHE A 192 -14.73 -12.00 -5.40
C PHE A 192 -15.00 -12.11 -6.90
N GLY A 193 -16.23 -11.75 -7.28
CA GLY A 193 -16.61 -11.44 -8.65
C GLY A 193 -16.72 -12.65 -9.57
N GLN A 194 -17.08 -12.39 -10.83
CA GLN A 194 -17.24 -13.44 -11.84
C GLN A 194 -15.91 -14.19 -12.13
N LEU A 195 -14.77 -13.56 -11.87
CA LEU A 195 -13.46 -14.17 -12.07
C LEU A 195 -13.03 -15.08 -10.90
N GLU A 196 -13.76 -15.09 -9.78
CA GLU A 196 -13.51 -15.93 -8.60
C GLU A 196 -12.07 -15.81 -8.06
N LEU A 197 -11.56 -14.58 -7.94
CA LEU A 197 -10.21 -14.29 -7.47
C LEU A 197 -10.22 -13.57 -6.12
N SER A 198 -9.30 -13.96 -5.24
CA SER A 198 -8.97 -13.25 -4.00
C SER A 198 -7.68 -12.43 -4.15
N CYS A 199 -7.36 -11.60 -3.15
CA CYS A 199 -6.07 -10.90 -3.10
C CYS A 199 -4.91 -11.90 -3.11
N ALA A 200 -5.03 -12.98 -2.33
CA ALA A 200 -4.04 -14.04 -2.21
C ALA A 200 -3.78 -14.78 -3.54
N ASN A 201 -4.81 -14.95 -4.40
CA ASN A 201 -4.59 -15.61 -5.70
C ASN A 201 -3.54 -14.88 -6.56
N CYS A 202 -3.49 -13.55 -6.51
CA CYS A 202 -2.51 -12.78 -7.27
C CYS A 202 -1.24 -12.49 -6.47
N HIS A 203 -1.38 -12.03 -5.22
CA HIS A 203 -0.31 -11.41 -4.46
C HIS A 203 0.40 -12.34 -3.47
N GLU A 204 -0.05 -13.58 -3.35
CA GLU A 204 0.56 -14.59 -2.49
C GLU A 204 0.96 -15.83 -3.30
N GLN A 205 0.06 -16.30 -4.15
CA GLN A 205 0.29 -17.49 -4.98
C GLN A 205 1.06 -17.19 -6.27
N ASN A 206 1.10 -15.91 -6.70
CA ASN A 206 1.61 -15.51 -8.01
C ASN A 206 2.50 -14.26 -7.99
N TYR A 207 2.96 -13.77 -6.82
CA TYR A 207 3.97 -12.70 -6.82
C TYR A 207 5.25 -13.21 -7.51
N GLY A 208 5.96 -12.33 -8.25
CA GLY A 208 7.06 -12.69 -9.14
C GLY A 208 6.64 -13.18 -10.54
N ASN A 209 5.35 -13.48 -10.75
CA ASN A 209 4.82 -13.74 -12.09
C ASN A 209 4.32 -12.45 -12.73
N TYR A 210 4.07 -12.51 -14.04
CA TYR A 210 3.49 -11.41 -14.80
C TYR A 210 2.01 -11.67 -15.11
N ILE A 211 1.18 -10.64 -14.91
CA ILE A 211 -0.15 -10.58 -15.52
C ILE A 211 -0.12 -9.57 -16.66
N ARG A 212 -0.03 -10.08 -17.90
CA ARG A 212 0.32 -9.27 -19.07
C ARG A 212 1.67 -8.57 -18.87
N ALA A 213 1.70 -7.24 -18.85
CA ALA A 213 2.92 -6.45 -18.63
C ALA A 213 3.16 -6.10 -17.15
N ASP A 214 2.21 -6.41 -16.26
CA ASP A 214 2.32 -6.04 -14.85
C ASP A 214 3.05 -7.14 -14.07
N HIS A 215 4.20 -6.81 -13.50
CA HIS A 215 4.97 -7.67 -12.62
C HIS A 215 4.34 -7.72 -11.22
N LEU A 216 3.78 -8.87 -10.83
CA LEU A 216 3.03 -9.01 -9.58
C LEU A 216 3.94 -8.92 -8.35
N SER A 217 3.68 -7.94 -7.49
CA SER A 217 4.29 -7.85 -6.15
C SER A 217 3.45 -8.61 -5.12
N GLN A 218 3.92 -8.62 -3.87
CA GLN A 218 3.18 -9.13 -2.71
C GLN A 218 1.96 -8.27 -2.31
N GLY A 219 1.66 -7.19 -3.05
CA GLY A 219 0.50 -6.34 -2.78
C GLY A 219 0.59 -5.54 -1.47
N GLN A 220 1.81 -5.23 -1.02
CA GLN A 220 2.09 -4.46 0.19
C GLN A 220 1.60 -3.00 0.08
N ILE A 221 1.29 -2.38 1.23
CA ILE A 221 0.82 -0.99 1.29
C ILE A 221 1.75 -0.03 2.06
N ASN A 222 2.97 -0.46 2.41
CA ASN A 222 3.97 0.35 3.13
C ASN A 222 4.39 1.62 2.37
N GLY A 223 4.24 1.64 1.04
CA GLY A 223 4.51 2.80 0.19
C GLY A 223 3.32 3.69 -0.16
N PHE A 224 2.15 3.47 0.46
CA PHE A 224 0.97 4.32 0.20
C PHE A 224 0.97 5.62 1.03
N PRO A 225 0.38 6.71 0.50
CA PRO A 225 -0.20 6.85 -0.85
C PRO A 225 0.83 6.71 -1.97
N THR A 226 0.43 6.19 -3.14
CA THR A 226 1.38 5.85 -4.21
C THR A 226 1.16 6.75 -5.42
N TYR A 227 2.21 7.41 -5.93
CA TYR A 227 2.16 8.05 -7.24
C TYR A 227 2.18 6.98 -8.33
N ARG A 228 1.15 7.00 -9.20
CA ARG A 228 1.04 6.05 -10.31
C ARG A 228 1.35 6.72 -11.63
N LEU A 229 2.39 6.25 -12.32
CA LEU A 229 2.80 6.73 -13.65
C LEU A 229 1.64 6.68 -14.65
N LYS A 230 0.80 5.64 -14.61
CA LYS A 230 -0.38 5.51 -15.47
C LYS A 230 -1.37 6.69 -15.37
N ASN A 231 -1.55 7.26 -14.17
CA ASN A 231 -2.57 8.27 -13.90
C ASN A 231 -1.99 9.66 -13.67
N ALA A 232 -0.67 9.79 -13.59
CA ALA A 232 0.05 11.01 -13.23
C ALA A 232 -0.46 11.66 -11.92
N GLY A 233 -0.76 10.83 -10.90
CA GLY A 233 -1.29 11.31 -9.62
C GLY A 233 -1.18 10.30 -8.49
N LEU A 234 -1.38 10.78 -7.26
CA LEU A 234 -1.41 9.93 -6.07
C LEU A 234 -2.68 9.07 -6.02
N VAL A 235 -2.51 7.84 -5.53
CA VAL A 235 -3.60 6.89 -5.30
C VAL A 235 -3.63 6.48 -3.84
N GLN A 236 -4.80 6.66 -3.24
CA GLN A 236 -5.12 6.29 -1.86
C GLN A 236 -5.31 4.76 -1.72
N THR A 237 -5.03 4.20 -0.54
CA THR A 237 -5.10 2.76 -0.27
C THR A 237 -6.46 2.12 -0.60
N HIS A 238 -7.57 2.70 -0.13
CA HIS A 238 -8.92 2.22 -0.41
C HIS A 238 -9.33 2.42 -1.87
N ASN A 239 -8.80 3.43 -2.56
CA ASN A 239 -8.98 3.54 -4.02
C ASN A 239 -8.37 2.32 -4.73
N ARG A 240 -7.18 1.90 -4.30
CA ARG A 240 -6.52 0.69 -4.83
C ARG A 240 -7.34 -0.56 -4.53
N PHE A 241 -7.79 -0.76 -3.29
CA PHE A 241 -8.62 -1.92 -2.92
C PHE A 241 -9.91 -1.98 -3.73
N ARG A 242 -10.60 -0.85 -3.87
CA ARG A 242 -11.80 -0.72 -4.70
C ARG A 242 -11.54 -1.17 -6.14
N GLY A 243 -10.43 -0.71 -6.71
CA GLY A 243 -10.00 -1.11 -8.05
C GLY A 243 -9.74 -2.61 -8.15
N CYS A 244 -9.01 -3.20 -7.21
CA CYS A 244 -8.68 -4.62 -7.22
C CYS A 244 -9.93 -5.52 -7.20
N ILE A 245 -10.90 -5.24 -6.33
CA ILE A 245 -12.14 -6.02 -6.25
C ILE A 245 -13.01 -5.78 -7.49
N ARG A 246 -13.14 -4.54 -7.96
CA ARG A 246 -13.87 -4.24 -9.21
C ARG A 246 -13.30 -5.02 -10.39
N ASP A 247 -11.98 -5.13 -10.48
CA ASP A 247 -11.29 -5.77 -11.60
C ASP A 247 -11.43 -7.31 -11.60
N THR A 248 -11.94 -7.91 -10.50
CA THR A 248 -12.43 -9.31 -10.51
C THR A 248 -13.85 -9.46 -11.09
N ARG A 249 -14.44 -8.35 -11.58
CA ARG A 249 -15.84 -8.22 -12.00
C ARG A 249 -16.83 -8.43 -10.86
N ALA A 250 -16.52 -7.88 -9.69
CA ALA A 250 -17.41 -7.85 -8.54
C ALA A 250 -18.03 -6.45 -8.33
N GLU A 251 -19.15 -6.40 -7.62
CA GLU A 251 -19.48 -5.21 -6.82
C GLU A 251 -18.44 -5.05 -5.72
N THR A 252 -18.02 -3.82 -5.46
CA THR A 252 -16.91 -3.50 -4.56
C THR A 252 -17.41 -2.72 -3.35
N PHE A 253 -16.64 -2.72 -2.26
CA PHE A 253 -16.94 -1.95 -1.07
C PHE A 253 -16.70 -0.44 -1.28
N SER A 254 -17.41 0.36 -0.49
CA SER A 254 -17.19 1.81 -0.45
C SER A 254 -15.88 2.16 0.23
N VAL A 255 -15.22 3.21 -0.24
CA VAL A 255 -14.02 3.75 0.45
C VAL A 255 -14.41 4.23 1.84
N GLY A 256 -13.61 3.85 2.85
CA GLY A 256 -13.90 4.16 4.25
C GLY A 256 -14.98 3.28 4.89
N SER A 257 -15.43 2.22 4.22
CA SER A 257 -16.34 1.25 4.85
C SER A 257 -15.60 0.40 5.90
N PRO A 258 -16.33 -0.19 6.87
CA PRO A 258 -15.75 -1.12 7.84
C PRO A 258 -14.95 -2.27 7.21
N GLU A 259 -15.35 -2.75 6.04
CA GLU A 259 -14.65 -3.79 5.27
C GLU A 259 -13.27 -3.32 4.81
N PHE A 260 -13.16 -2.12 4.24
CA PHE A 260 -11.88 -1.61 3.79
C PHE A 260 -10.98 -1.14 4.93
N ILE A 261 -11.54 -0.63 6.03
CA ILE A 261 -10.76 -0.34 7.25
C ILE A 261 -10.13 -1.63 7.80
N ALA A 262 -10.90 -2.71 7.89
CA ALA A 262 -10.42 -4.02 8.32
C ALA A 262 -9.36 -4.58 7.34
N LEU A 263 -9.61 -4.48 6.03
CA LEU A 263 -8.66 -4.92 5.00
C LEU A 263 -7.36 -4.11 5.05
N GLU A 264 -7.43 -2.78 5.29
CA GLU A 264 -6.24 -1.94 5.41
C GLU A 264 -5.37 -2.37 6.58
N LEU A 265 -5.97 -2.66 7.75
CA LEU A 265 -5.23 -3.19 8.90
C LEU A 265 -4.53 -4.51 8.57
N TYR A 266 -5.25 -5.47 7.99
CA TYR A 266 -4.68 -6.77 7.65
C TYR A 266 -3.55 -6.63 6.62
N VAL A 267 -3.75 -5.87 5.54
CA VAL A 267 -2.72 -5.68 4.50
C VAL A 267 -1.54 -4.83 5.01
N ALA A 268 -1.74 -3.88 5.93
CA ALA A 268 -0.64 -3.19 6.59
C ALA A 268 0.22 -4.16 7.41
N SER A 269 -0.41 -5.06 8.17
CA SER A 269 0.29 -6.03 9.02
C SER A 269 1.14 -7.04 8.22
N ARG A 270 0.74 -7.34 6.98
CA ARG A 270 1.50 -8.16 6.02
C ARG A 270 2.84 -7.51 5.62
N GLY A 271 2.97 -6.21 5.82
CA GLY A 271 4.19 -5.45 5.61
C GLY A 271 4.87 -4.99 6.90
N ASN A 272 4.45 -5.46 8.08
CA ASN A 272 5.12 -5.11 9.34
C ASN A 272 6.61 -5.41 9.25
N GLY A 273 7.44 -4.44 9.63
CA GLY A 273 8.90 -4.46 9.50
C GLY A 273 9.43 -3.75 8.25
N LEU A 274 8.71 -3.74 7.13
CA LEU A 274 9.09 -2.92 5.97
C LEU A 274 9.06 -1.44 6.37
N SER A 275 9.97 -0.64 5.85
CA SER A 275 9.94 0.80 6.09
C SER A 275 8.70 1.44 5.46
N VAL A 276 8.19 2.49 6.08
CA VAL A 276 7.28 3.43 5.41
C VAL A 276 8.03 4.07 4.25
N GLU A 277 7.42 4.05 3.06
CA GLU A 277 8.02 4.60 1.83
C GLU A 277 7.25 5.79 1.26
N GLY A 278 6.04 6.06 1.74
CA GLY A 278 5.14 6.99 1.08
C GLY A 278 5.67 8.44 0.98
N PRO A 279 5.30 9.18 -0.08
CA PRO A 279 4.65 8.66 -1.29
C PRO A 279 5.63 7.88 -2.19
N SER A 280 5.29 6.62 -2.50
CA SER A 280 6.12 5.77 -3.38
C SER A 280 5.78 5.98 -4.87
N VAL A 281 6.67 5.55 -5.79
CA VAL A 281 6.43 5.62 -7.25
C VAL A 281 6.21 4.21 -7.80
N ARG A 282 5.10 4.00 -8.53
CA ARG A 282 4.73 2.72 -9.15
C ARG A 282 4.08 2.93 -10.53
N GLN A 283 3.96 1.86 -11.31
CA GLN A 283 3.24 1.85 -12.61
C GLN A 283 1.75 2.20 -12.51
#